data_AF-A0A958VSQ6-F1
#
_entry.id   AF-A0A958VSQ6-F1
#
_cell.length_a   1.000
_cell.length_b   1.000
_cell.length_c   1.000
_cell.angle_alpha   90.00
_cell.angle_beta   90.00
_cell.angle_gamma   90.00
#
_symmetry.space_group_name_H-M   'P 1'
#
loop_
_entity.id
_entity.type
_entity.pdbx_description
1 polymer ?
#
loop_
_entity_poly.entity_id
_entity_poly.type
_entity_poly.pdbx_seq_one_letter_code
_entity_poly.pdbx_strand_id
1 'polypeptide(L)'
;MRTFCLIGLLLPITLCAQNVQITDIEIAGQNVIVHYDLEDSNPNNEYILDLYSNRDNFSTALLRVKGDIGNEVKPGKDKKVTWNLADELGNYQGKVAVELRGKVFTPIVKFQQFNVNKKYRRGKSYPIAWRPGNTNPINIELFKGTQRIAGEVNHPNSGSSSLSIPSDAEKGDDYRIKITDTKNPSGIVYSPNFRVVPKLPLLIKVIVPLAVVGGAVVGLSGSGGEGGPQPDEELPYPAFPSGN
;
A
#
# COMPACT_ATOMS: atom_id res chain seq x y z
N MET A 1 -11.68 66.46 -22.07
CA MET A 1 -10.82 65.31 -21.69
C MET A 1 -11.70 64.07 -21.59
N ARG A 2 -11.24 62.90 -22.05
CA ARG A 2 -12.03 61.65 -22.04
C ARG A 2 -11.79 60.89 -20.74
N THR A 3 -12.79 60.78 -19.88
CA THR A 3 -12.74 59.98 -18.66
C THR A 3 -12.96 58.50 -19.02
N PHE A 4 -11.94 57.66 -18.86
CA PHE A 4 -12.12 56.20 -18.94
C PHE A 4 -12.65 55.67 -17.60
N CYS A 5 -13.75 54.93 -17.64
CA CYS A 5 -14.28 54.23 -16.47
C CYS A 5 -13.82 52.76 -16.56
N LEU A 6 -12.95 52.33 -15.64
CA LEU A 6 -12.40 50.98 -15.63
C LEU A 6 -13.27 50.08 -14.74
N ILE A 7 -14.13 49.26 -15.35
CA ILE A 7 -14.94 48.27 -14.63
C ILE A 7 -14.10 47.01 -14.43
N GLY A 8 -13.52 46.86 -13.24
CA GLY A 8 -12.81 45.63 -12.86
C GLY A 8 -13.79 44.54 -12.46
N LEU A 9 -13.94 43.51 -13.30
CA LEU A 9 -14.71 42.31 -12.98
C LEU A 9 -13.90 41.42 -12.01
N LEU A 10 -14.16 41.56 -10.70
CA LEU A 10 -13.69 40.61 -9.70
C LEU A 10 -14.48 39.30 -9.82
N LEU A 11 -13.90 38.32 -10.53
CA LEU A 11 -14.34 36.93 -10.43
C LEU A 11 -14.00 36.41 -9.02
N PRO A 12 -14.95 35.77 -8.30
CA PRO A 12 -14.66 35.17 -7.00
C PRO A 12 -13.70 33.99 -7.21
N ILE A 13 -12.46 34.13 -6.74
CA ILE A 13 -11.52 33.02 -6.65
C ILE A 13 -11.95 32.15 -5.47
N THR A 14 -12.70 31.08 -5.75
CA THR A 14 -13.04 30.08 -4.74
C THR A 14 -11.78 29.27 -4.40
N LEU A 15 -11.00 29.79 -3.45
CA LEU A 15 -9.98 29.01 -2.76
C LEU A 15 -10.69 27.88 -2.00
N CYS A 16 -10.71 26.69 -2.60
CA CYS A 16 -11.25 25.48 -1.98
C CYS A 16 -10.35 25.08 -0.81
N ALA A 17 -10.61 25.66 0.35
CA ALA A 17 -10.18 25.10 1.62
C ALA A 17 -10.91 23.77 1.87
N GLN A 18 -10.33 22.94 2.72
CA GLN A 18 -10.89 21.66 3.12
C GLN A 18 -12.27 21.89 3.76
N ASN A 19 -13.34 21.40 3.12
CA ASN A 19 -14.72 21.70 3.51
C ASN A 19 -15.57 20.43 3.61
N VAL A 20 -16.40 20.36 4.64
CA VAL A 20 -17.44 19.34 4.82
C VAL A 20 -18.75 20.09 4.97
N GLN A 21 -19.66 19.92 4.02
CA GLN A 21 -20.93 20.63 3.99
C GLN A 21 -22.08 19.64 3.92
N ILE A 22 -22.92 19.61 4.95
CA ILE A 22 -24.22 18.93 4.90
C ILE A 22 -25.09 19.64 3.85
N THR A 23 -25.60 18.87 2.89
CA THR A 23 -26.42 19.36 1.78
C THR A 23 -27.90 19.11 2.00
N ASP A 24 -28.28 18.00 2.63
CA ASP A 24 -29.66 17.68 3.03
C ASP A 24 -29.73 16.69 4.21
N ILE A 25 -30.89 16.60 4.86
CA ILE A 25 -31.18 15.61 5.91
C ILE A 25 -32.57 15.01 5.71
N GLU A 26 -32.62 13.74 5.34
CA GLU A 26 -33.86 12.97 5.17
C GLU A 26 -34.19 12.15 6.43
N ILE A 27 -35.49 11.89 6.67
CA ILE A 27 -35.97 10.94 7.68
C ILE A 27 -36.77 9.83 6.99
N ALA A 28 -36.22 8.62 6.99
CA ALA A 28 -36.79 7.43 6.37
C ALA A 28 -37.20 6.41 7.47
N GLY A 29 -38.40 6.61 8.02
CA GLY A 29 -38.91 5.82 9.15
C GLY A 29 -38.13 6.13 10.43
N GLN A 30 -37.37 5.16 10.94
CA GLN A 30 -36.46 5.36 12.08
C GLN A 30 -35.04 5.76 11.68
N ASN A 31 -34.72 5.75 10.38
CA ASN A 31 -33.39 6.13 9.89
C ASN A 31 -33.34 7.63 9.60
N VAL A 32 -32.26 8.27 10.03
CA VAL A 32 -31.87 9.60 9.58
C VAL A 32 -30.76 9.43 8.55
N ILE A 33 -30.89 10.10 7.41
CA ILE A 33 -29.90 10.08 6.32
C ILE A 33 -29.37 11.50 6.16
N VAL A 34 -28.08 11.69 6.40
CA VAL A 34 -27.39 12.98 6.26
C VAL A 34 -26.62 12.96 4.95
N HIS A 35 -27.03 13.81 4.01
CA HIS A 35 -26.36 14.00 2.73
C HIS A 35 -25.33 15.11 2.87
N TYR A 36 -24.14 14.94 2.27
CA TYR A 36 -23.08 15.93 2.37
C TYR A 36 -22.10 15.87 1.19
N ASP A 37 -21.40 16.98 0.99
CA ASP A 37 -20.23 17.09 0.10
C ASP A 37 -18.95 17.22 0.95
N LEU A 38 -17.88 16.55 0.53
CA LEU A 38 -16.54 16.70 1.08
C LEU A 38 -15.62 17.22 -0.03
N GLU A 39 -15.20 18.47 0.10
CA GLU A 39 -14.38 19.17 -0.90
C GLU A 39 -12.94 19.33 -0.42
N ASP A 40 -12.00 18.85 -1.24
CA ASP A 40 -10.57 19.16 -1.14
C ASP A 40 -10.00 19.26 -2.56
N SER A 41 -9.14 20.26 -2.77
CA SER A 41 -8.26 20.42 -3.93
C SER A 41 -7.47 19.17 -4.33
N ASN A 42 -7.13 18.29 -3.38
CA ASN A 42 -6.43 17.04 -3.62
C ASN A 42 -7.36 15.82 -3.41
N PRO A 43 -7.86 15.17 -4.47
CA PRO A 43 -8.75 14.01 -4.34
C PRO A 43 -8.06 12.75 -3.79
N ASN A 44 -6.74 12.80 -3.55
CA ASN A 44 -5.98 11.72 -2.90
C ASN A 44 -5.85 11.90 -1.38
N ASN A 45 -6.34 13.01 -0.84
CA ASN A 45 -6.51 13.14 0.61
C ASN A 45 -7.63 12.21 1.09
N GLU A 46 -7.54 11.84 2.35
CA GLU A 46 -8.43 10.94 3.05
C GLU A 46 -8.79 11.64 4.38
N TYR A 47 -9.96 11.37 4.92
CA TYR A 47 -10.51 12.05 6.10
C TYR A 47 -10.98 11.06 7.16
N ILE A 48 -10.91 11.49 8.41
CA ILE A 48 -11.72 10.95 9.49
C ILE A 48 -12.94 11.85 9.60
N LEU A 49 -14.13 11.26 9.41
CA LEU A 49 -15.41 11.95 9.60
C LEU A 49 -16.15 11.33 10.79
N ASP A 50 -16.58 12.20 11.69
CA ASP A 50 -17.29 11.87 12.93
C ASP A 50 -18.62 12.65 12.95
N LEU A 51 -19.76 11.96 13.13
CA LEU A 51 -21.09 12.59 13.23
C LEU A 51 -21.47 12.77 14.70
N TYR A 52 -21.98 13.95 15.05
CA TYR A 52 -22.39 14.33 16.40
C TYR A 52 -23.88 14.70 16.41
N SER A 53 -24.49 14.71 17.60
CA SER A 53 -25.87 15.17 17.79
C SER A 53 -26.00 16.13 18.97
N ASN A 54 -27.07 16.93 18.97
CA ASN A 54 -27.39 17.85 20.07
C ASN A 54 -27.73 17.15 21.40
N ARG A 55 -27.87 15.81 21.44
CA ARG A 55 -28.25 15.05 22.66
C ARG A 55 -27.29 15.29 23.83
N ASP A 56 -26.00 15.38 23.55
CA ASP A 56 -24.93 15.59 24.55
C ASP A 56 -24.17 16.91 24.33
N ASN A 57 -24.83 17.89 23.70
CA ASN A 57 -24.23 19.14 23.23
C ASN A 57 -23.06 18.92 22.26
N PHE A 58 -23.19 17.94 21.35
CA PHE A 58 -22.20 17.59 20.32
C PHE A 58 -20.82 17.23 20.89
N SER A 59 -20.78 16.53 22.03
CA SER A 59 -19.53 16.19 22.72
C SER A 59 -18.98 14.82 22.33
N THR A 60 -19.84 13.82 22.13
CA THR A 60 -19.46 12.45 21.75
C THR A 60 -19.89 12.15 20.30
N ALA A 61 -19.01 11.49 19.55
CA ALA A 61 -19.34 10.99 18.23
C ALA A 61 -20.32 9.81 18.33
N LEU A 62 -21.26 9.74 17.38
CA LEU A 62 -22.22 8.66 17.25
C LEU A 62 -21.54 7.38 16.77
N LEU A 63 -21.91 6.24 17.35
CA LEU A 63 -21.17 4.98 17.21
C LEU A 63 -21.79 4.03 16.19
N ARG A 64 -23.13 4.00 16.06
CA ARG A 64 -23.86 3.14 15.09
C ARG A 64 -24.27 3.90 13.82
N VAL A 65 -23.31 4.62 13.26
CA VAL A 65 -23.40 5.28 11.95
C VAL A 65 -22.88 4.35 10.84
N LYS A 66 -23.40 4.51 9.61
CA LYS A 66 -23.02 3.73 8.41
C LYS A 66 -22.95 4.64 7.18
N GLY A 67 -22.29 4.18 6.12
CA GLY A 67 -22.14 4.92 4.86
C GLY A 67 -20.76 5.54 4.72
N ASP A 68 -20.68 6.72 4.10
CA ASP A 68 -19.45 7.50 3.93
C ASP A 68 -19.05 8.17 5.27
N ILE A 69 -18.55 7.41 6.24
CA ILE A 69 -18.15 7.93 7.56
C ILE A 69 -17.03 7.09 8.19
N GLY A 70 -16.36 7.62 9.21
CA GLY A 70 -15.22 7.00 9.86
C GLY A 70 -13.90 7.38 9.17
N ASN A 71 -12.94 6.46 9.18
CA ASN A 71 -11.60 6.69 8.62
C ASN A 71 -11.56 6.52 7.09
N GLU A 72 -10.52 7.08 6.47
CA GLU A 72 -10.18 6.88 5.04
C GLU A 72 -11.24 7.39 4.03
N VAL A 73 -12.14 8.29 4.46
CA VAL A 73 -13.15 8.88 3.56
C VAL A 73 -12.48 9.84 2.57
N LYS A 74 -12.58 9.54 1.27
CA LYS A 74 -12.05 10.41 0.21
C LYS A 74 -13.02 11.54 -0.17
N PRO A 75 -12.53 12.71 -0.62
CA PRO A 75 -13.34 13.77 -1.21
C PRO A 75 -14.31 13.29 -2.31
N GLY A 76 -15.41 14.02 -2.45
CA GLY A 76 -16.48 13.73 -3.40
C GLY A 76 -17.81 14.32 -2.96
N LYS A 77 -18.76 14.37 -3.91
CA LYS A 77 -20.12 14.87 -3.73
C LYS A 77 -21.11 13.74 -3.45
N ASP A 78 -22.34 14.10 -3.07
CA ASP A 78 -23.49 13.19 -2.91
C ASP A 78 -23.24 12.04 -1.91
N LYS A 79 -22.37 12.28 -0.92
CA LYS A 79 -22.03 11.31 0.12
C LYS A 79 -23.14 11.22 1.15
N LYS A 80 -23.25 10.07 1.82
CA LYS A 80 -24.29 9.88 2.83
C LYS A 80 -23.85 9.15 4.08
N VAL A 81 -24.34 9.63 5.21
CA VAL A 81 -24.29 8.93 6.50
C VAL A 81 -25.70 8.50 6.87
N THR A 82 -25.89 7.25 7.26
CA THR A 82 -27.18 6.72 7.71
C THR A 82 -27.05 6.14 9.10
N TRP A 83 -28.00 6.46 9.98
CA TRP A 83 -28.07 5.94 11.34
C TRP A 83 -29.53 5.75 11.77
N ASN A 84 -29.78 4.75 12.62
CA ASN A 84 -31.09 4.55 13.22
C ASN A 84 -31.17 5.37 14.52
N LEU A 85 -32.20 6.20 14.63
CA LEU A 85 -32.39 7.15 15.73
C LEU A 85 -32.60 6.43 17.07
N ALA A 86 -33.27 5.27 17.09
CA ALA A 86 -33.50 4.48 18.29
C ALA A 86 -32.23 3.72 18.74
N ASP A 87 -31.43 3.20 17.81
CA ASP A 87 -30.19 2.47 18.11
C ASP A 87 -29.14 3.34 18.83
N GLU A 88 -29.12 4.64 18.55
CA GLU A 88 -28.17 5.60 19.13
C GLU A 88 -28.78 6.49 20.22
N LEU A 89 -29.96 7.06 20.00
CA LEU A 89 -30.58 8.01 20.92
C LEU A 89 -31.62 7.38 21.86
N GLY A 90 -32.04 6.14 21.60
CA GLY A 90 -33.12 5.48 22.34
C GLY A 90 -34.48 6.11 22.05
N ASN A 91 -35.36 6.17 23.05
CA ASN A 91 -36.67 6.82 22.95
C ASN A 91 -36.56 8.36 23.07
N TYR A 92 -35.72 8.98 22.23
CA TYR A 92 -35.51 10.43 22.24
C TYR A 92 -36.73 11.17 21.67
N GLN A 93 -37.26 12.11 22.44
CA GLN A 93 -38.43 12.92 22.10
C GLN A 93 -38.01 14.39 22.02
N GLY A 94 -37.74 14.88 20.80
CA GLY A 94 -37.27 16.25 20.59
C GLY A 94 -36.76 16.52 19.17
N LYS A 95 -36.35 17.76 18.91
CA LYS A 95 -35.67 18.12 17.66
C LYS A 95 -34.24 17.55 17.69
N VAL A 96 -33.90 16.73 16.71
CA VAL A 96 -32.52 16.29 16.47
C VAL A 96 -31.83 17.34 15.59
N ALA A 97 -30.66 17.79 16.01
CA ALA A 97 -29.70 18.50 15.18
C ALA A 97 -28.40 17.70 15.14
N VAL A 98 -27.72 17.72 14.00
CA VAL A 98 -26.48 16.98 13.76
C VAL A 98 -25.36 17.91 13.34
N GLU A 99 -24.14 17.52 13.65
CA GLU A 99 -22.92 18.19 13.18
C GLU A 99 -21.98 17.12 12.62
N LEU A 100 -21.53 17.28 11.38
CA LEU A 100 -20.56 16.40 10.75
C LEU A 100 -19.18 17.07 10.81
N ARG A 101 -18.27 16.51 11.62
CA ARG A 101 -16.91 17.05 11.78
C ARG A 101 -15.92 16.21 10.99
N GLY A 102 -15.05 16.88 10.25
CA GLY A 102 -13.99 16.24 9.47
C GLY A 102 -12.60 16.70 9.89
N LYS A 103 -11.63 15.79 9.86
CA LYS A 103 -10.20 16.07 9.97
C LYS A 103 -9.44 15.21 8.96
N VAL A 104 -8.34 15.71 8.41
CA VAL A 104 -7.51 14.93 7.47
C VAL A 104 -7.03 13.65 8.17
N PHE A 105 -7.23 12.50 7.52
CA PHE A 105 -6.66 11.24 7.92
C PHE A 105 -5.17 11.23 7.57
N THR A 106 -4.34 11.35 8.59
CA THR A 106 -2.89 11.21 8.50
C THR A 106 -2.47 9.83 9.02
N PRO A 107 -2.49 8.78 8.18
CA PRO A 107 -1.95 7.49 8.60
C PRO A 107 -0.45 7.68 8.89
N ILE A 108 0.03 7.10 9.98
CA ILE A 108 1.42 7.24 10.46
C ILE A 108 2.43 7.00 9.34
N VAL A 109 2.10 6.07 8.45
CA VAL A 109 2.79 5.77 7.19
C VAL A 109 1.76 5.47 6.10
N LYS A 110 2.04 5.87 4.86
CA LYS A 110 1.31 5.39 3.66
C LYS A 110 2.30 4.72 2.72
N PHE A 111 2.28 3.39 2.63
CA PHE A 111 3.20 2.61 1.79
C PHE A 111 3.21 3.11 0.34
N GLN A 112 4.40 3.20 -0.25
CA GLN A 112 4.61 3.61 -1.64
C GLN A 112 5.14 2.42 -2.45
N GLN A 113 4.52 2.17 -3.61
CA GLN A 113 4.99 1.22 -4.63
C GLN A 113 5.29 -0.21 -4.11
N PHE A 114 4.61 -0.65 -3.04
CA PHE A 114 4.82 -1.97 -2.46
C PHE A 114 4.34 -3.09 -3.41
N ASN A 115 5.28 -3.84 -3.99
CA ASN A 115 4.98 -4.85 -5.01
C ASN A 115 4.67 -6.21 -4.38
N VAL A 116 3.40 -6.45 -4.06
CA VAL A 116 2.87 -7.71 -3.51
C VAL A 116 3.17 -8.95 -4.37
N ASN A 117 3.30 -8.77 -5.69
CA ASN A 117 3.56 -9.84 -6.67
C ASN A 117 5.06 -10.20 -6.78
N LYS A 118 5.94 -9.42 -6.15
CA LYS A 118 7.38 -9.70 -6.12
C LYS A 118 7.66 -10.96 -5.30
N LYS A 119 8.55 -11.81 -5.80
CA LYS A 119 9.04 -12.99 -5.08
C LYS A 119 10.13 -12.57 -4.09
N TYR A 120 9.76 -12.25 -2.85
CA TYR A 120 10.69 -11.90 -1.78
C TYR A 120 11.46 -13.16 -1.38
N ARG A 121 12.80 -13.11 -1.40
CA ARG A 121 13.66 -14.29 -1.17
C ARG A 121 14.26 -14.25 0.23
N ARG A 122 14.32 -15.42 0.88
CA ARG A 122 14.98 -15.58 2.18
C ARG A 122 16.45 -15.14 2.16
N GLY A 123 16.91 -14.52 3.23
CA GLY A 123 18.27 -13.99 3.36
C GLY A 123 18.59 -12.88 2.35
N LYS A 124 17.60 -12.07 1.99
CA LYS A 124 17.77 -10.86 1.16
C LYS A 124 17.02 -9.71 1.81
N SER A 125 17.58 -8.51 1.66
CA SER A 125 16.93 -7.26 2.06
C SER A 125 16.30 -6.57 0.86
N TYR A 126 15.21 -5.87 1.10
CA TYR A 126 14.42 -5.18 0.07
C TYR A 126 14.09 -3.76 0.52
N PRO A 127 14.29 -2.74 -0.34
CA PRO A 127 13.87 -1.39 0.00
C PRO A 127 12.34 -1.36 0.15
N ILE A 128 11.88 -0.71 1.21
CA ILE A 128 10.48 -0.37 1.44
C ILE A 128 10.40 1.15 1.63
N ALA A 129 9.37 1.77 1.04
CA ALA A 129 9.17 3.21 1.08
C ALA A 129 7.73 3.54 1.48
N TRP A 130 7.54 4.70 2.10
CA TRP A 130 6.25 5.22 2.53
C TRP A 130 6.28 6.74 2.64
N ARG A 131 5.11 7.38 2.60
CA ARG A 131 4.98 8.78 3.04
C ARG A 131 4.78 8.81 4.56
N PRO A 132 5.63 9.48 5.36
CA PRO A 132 5.36 9.71 6.77
C PRO A 132 4.10 10.57 6.97
N GLY A 133 3.26 10.22 7.95
CA GLY A 133 2.13 11.04 8.40
C GLY A 133 2.40 11.84 9.66
N ASN A 134 3.46 11.52 10.40
CA ASN A 134 3.91 12.24 11.59
C ASN A 134 5.44 12.09 11.80
N THR A 135 5.98 12.73 12.83
CA THR A 135 7.41 12.70 13.20
C THR A 135 7.73 11.75 14.35
N ASN A 136 6.76 10.94 14.80
CA ASN A 136 7.01 9.94 15.84
C ASN A 136 7.87 8.80 15.29
N PRO A 137 8.79 8.21 16.07
CA PRO A 137 9.43 6.97 15.67
C PRO A 137 8.42 5.83 15.50
N ILE A 138 8.80 4.83 14.71
CA ILE A 138 7.96 3.69 14.38
C ILE A 138 8.69 2.37 14.62
N ASN A 139 7.94 1.33 14.96
CA ASN A 139 8.41 -0.05 14.86
C ASN A 139 8.04 -0.58 13.48
N ILE A 140 8.97 -1.26 12.81
CA ILE A 140 8.78 -1.86 11.47
C ILE A 140 9.04 -3.36 11.59
N GLU A 141 7.97 -4.15 11.54
CA GLU A 141 8.00 -5.56 11.93
C GLU A 141 7.53 -6.47 10.80
N LEU A 142 8.30 -7.53 10.53
CA LEU A 142 7.91 -8.60 9.62
C LEU A 142 7.12 -9.65 10.39
N PHE A 143 5.90 -9.93 9.94
CA PHE A 143 5.03 -10.98 10.46
C PHE A 143 4.81 -12.08 9.41
N LYS A 144 4.58 -13.30 9.89
CA LYS A 144 3.98 -14.41 9.15
C LYS A 144 2.68 -14.81 9.86
N GLY A 145 1.53 -14.60 9.23
CA GLY A 145 0.23 -14.72 9.89
C GLY A 145 0.11 -13.80 11.11
N THR A 146 0.12 -14.37 12.31
CA THR A 146 0.13 -13.67 13.61
C THR A 146 1.50 -13.66 14.31
N GLN A 147 2.47 -14.44 13.83
CA GLN A 147 3.79 -14.55 14.44
C GLN A 147 4.73 -13.45 13.95
N ARG A 148 5.38 -12.73 14.88
CA ARG A 148 6.48 -11.82 14.58
C ARG A 148 7.73 -12.63 14.22
N ILE A 149 8.34 -12.32 13.08
CA ILE A 149 9.50 -13.02 12.52
C ILE A 149 10.78 -12.19 12.72
N ALA A 150 10.73 -10.90 12.39
CA ALA A 150 11.86 -9.98 12.50
C ALA A 150 11.33 -8.54 12.62
N GLY A 151 12.22 -7.56 12.82
CA GLY A 151 11.83 -6.16 12.76
C GLY A 151 12.76 -5.23 13.53
N GLU A 152 12.67 -3.96 13.16
CA GLU A 152 13.35 -2.83 13.79
C GLU A 152 12.37 -2.12 14.74
N VAL A 153 12.87 -1.61 15.86
CA VAL A 153 12.07 -0.85 16.84
C VAL A 153 12.64 0.57 16.95
N ASN A 154 11.75 1.54 17.22
CA ASN A 154 12.12 2.94 17.36
C ASN A 154 12.87 3.53 16.14
N HIS A 155 12.56 3.05 14.94
CA HIS A 155 13.11 3.55 13.67
C HIS A 155 12.55 4.97 13.38
N PRO A 156 13.36 5.94 12.92
CA PRO A 156 12.87 7.25 12.51
C PRO A 156 11.80 7.14 11.41
N ASN A 157 10.71 7.91 11.48
CA ASN A 157 9.69 7.93 10.43
C ASN A 157 10.13 8.80 9.24
N SER A 158 11.21 8.38 8.58
CA SER A 158 11.90 9.11 7.50
C SER A 158 11.45 8.73 6.08
N GLY A 159 10.47 7.83 5.95
CA GLY A 159 9.87 7.46 4.67
C GLY A 159 10.51 6.26 3.94
N SER A 160 11.57 5.65 4.49
CA SER A 160 12.11 4.40 3.95
C SER A 160 12.89 3.57 4.98
N SER A 161 13.00 2.26 4.72
CA SER A 161 13.85 1.31 5.45
C SER A 161 14.18 0.10 4.54
N SER A 162 15.00 -0.83 5.02
CA SER A 162 15.44 -2.04 4.32
C SER A 162 14.85 -3.29 4.98
N LEU A 163 13.76 -3.82 4.42
CA LEU A 163 13.11 -5.03 4.91
C LEU A 163 14.02 -6.24 4.71
N SER A 164 14.68 -6.69 5.78
CA SER A 164 15.42 -7.95 5.81
C SER A 164 14.49 -9.15 5.96
N ILE A 165 14.52 -10.09 5.02
CA ILE A 165 13.87 -11.40 5.15
C ILE A 165 14.90 -12.38 5.72
N PRO A 166 14.68 -13.00 6.90
CA PRO A 166 15.63 -13.95 7.47
C PRO A 166 15.93 -15.14 6.54
N SER A 167 17.09 -15.75 6.71
CA SER A 167 17.57 -16.85 5.85
C SER A 167 16.87 -18.19 6.08
N ASP A 168 16.44 -18.37 7.32
CA ASP A 168 15.80 -19.50 7.98
C ASP A 168 14.27 -19.39 8.01
N ALA A 169 13.72 -18.21 7.71
CA ALA A 169 12.29 -17.98 7.57
C ALA A 169 11.59 -19.08 6.76
N GLU A 170 10.32 -19.34 7.03
CA GLU A 170 9.56 -20.31 6.24
C GLU A 170 9.22 -19.77 4.84
N LYS A 171 8.64 -20.63 3.99
CA LYS A 171 8.00 -20.21 2.74
C LYS A 171 6.51 -19.98 3.00
N GLY A 172 5.91 -18.98 2.36
CA GLY A 172 4.49 -18.66 2.54
C GLY A 172 4.10 -17.37 1.82
N ASP A 173 2.80 -17.14 1.69
CA ASP A 173 2.19 -15.90 1.18
C ASP A 173 1.34 -15.17 2.22
N ASP A 174 1.44 -15.59 3.47
CA ASP A 174 0.87 -14.99 4.67
C ASP A 174 1.82 -13.99 5.37
N TYR A 175 2.88 -13.55 4.68
CA TYR A 175 3.80 -12.55 5.22
C TYR A 175 3.26 -11.13 5.04
N ARG A 176 3.45 -10.28 6.05
CA ARG A 176 3.09 -8.86 6.01
C ARG A 176 4.03 -8.01 6.86
N ILE A 177 4.16 -6.74 6.51
CA ILE A 177 4.82 -5.74 7.33
C ILE A 177 3.76 -5.14 8.25
N LYS A 178 4.08 -5.01 9.54
CA LYS A 178 3.33 -4.21 10.51
C LYS A 178 4.18 -2.99 10.85
N ILE A 179 3.60 -1.81 10.76
CA ILE A 179 4.20 -0.56 11.23
C ILE A 179 3.35 -0.03 12.40
N THR A 180 3.99 0.34 13.50
CA THR A 180 3.33 0.85 14.73
C THR A 180 4.00 2.14 15.20
N ASP A 181 3.25 3.17 15.56
CA ASP A 181 3.78 4.41 16.17
C ASP A 181 4.21 4.14 17.63
N THR A 182 5.43 4.52 18.00
CA THR A 182 5.98 4.24 19.34
C THR A 182 5.37 5.09 20.45
N LYS A 183 4.73 6.22 20.11
CA LYS A 183 4.01 7.09 21.05
C LYS A 183 2.49 6.86 21.03
N ASN A 184 1.95 6.24 19.98
CA ASN A 184 0.55 5.81 19.93
C ASN A 184 0.42 4.35 19.44
N PRO A 185 0.49 3.35 20.34
CA PRO A 185 0.39 1.93 19.99
C PRO A 185 -0.92 1.49 19.32
N SER A 186 -1.99 2.30 19.38
CA SER A 186 -3.23 2.04 18.64
C SER A 186 -3.11 2.33 17.14
N GLY A 187 -2.17 3.22 16.78
CA GLY A 187 -1.86 3.55 15.42
C GLY A 187 -0.98 2.47 14.77
N ILE A 188 -1.63 1.59 14.01
CA ILE A 188 -1.00 0.45 13.34
C ILE A 188 -1.39 0.47 11.86
N VAL A 189 -0.40 0.27 10.98
CA VAL A 189 -0.60 0.10 9.53
C VAL A 189 -0.02 -1.24 9.12
N TYR A 190 -0.75 -2.01 8.32
CA TYR A 190 -0.27 -3.26 7.73
C TYR A 190 -0.02 -3.08 6.23
N SER A 191 1.01 -3.73 5.69
CA SER A 191 1.06 -4.00 4.25
C SER A 191 -0.01 -5.04 3.89
N PRO A 192 -0.43 -5.12 2.62
CA PRO A 192 -1.05 -6.34 2.10
C PRO A 192 -0.12 -7.54 2.32
N ASN A 193 -0.70 -8.74 2.30
CA ASN A 193 0.08 -9.97 2.37
C ASN A 193 0.95 -10.14 1.10
N PHE A 194 2.13 -10.76 1.24
CA PHE A 194 3.08 -10.99 0.16
C PHE A 194 3.80 -12.33 0.29
N ARG A 195 4.42 -12.79 -0.81
CA ARG A 195 5.03 -14.14 -0.89
C ARG A 195 6.53 -14.15 -0.62
N VAL A 196 6.94 -14.86 0.42
CA VAL A 196 8.33 -15.26 0.70
C VAL A 196 8.63 -16.63 0.10
N VAL A 197 9.71 -16.70 -0.68
CA VAL A 197 10.17 -17.89 -1.42
C VAL A 197 11.61 -18.26 -1.04
N PRO A 198 12.05 -19.50 -1.28
CA PRO A 198 13.42 -19.92 -1.00
C PRO A 198 14.52 -19.05 -1.64
N LYS A 199 15.70 -19.08 -1.01
CA LYS A 199 16.98 -18.82 -1.71
C LYS A 199 17.04 -19.68 -2.97
N LEU A 200 17.64 -19.17 -4.06
CA LEU A 200 17.73 -19.96 -5.29
C LEU A 200 18.39 -21.33 -5.01
N PRO A 201 17.88 -22.42 -5.60
CA PRO A 201 18.46 -23.75 -5.38
C PRO A 201 19.86 -23.83 -5.99
N LEU A 202 20.76 -24.54 -5.31
CA LEU A 202 22.15 -24.74 -5.75
C LEU A 202 22.27 -25.51 -7.08
N LEU A 203 21.21 -26.19 -7.51
CA LEU A 203 21.18 -27.05 -8.70
C LEU A 203 21.58 -26.35 -10.02
N ILE A 204 21.36 -25.03 -10.14
CA ILE A 204 21.78 -24.26 -11.34
C ILE A 204 23.31 -24.33 -11.55
N LYS A 205 24.10 -24.54 -10.48
CA LYS A 205 25.56 -24.71 -10.59
C LYS A 205 26.00 -26.11 -11.03
N VAL A 206 25.11 -27.10 -11.03
CA VAL A 206 25.44 -28.52 -11.26
C VAL A 206 25.12 -28.98 -12.69
N ILE A 207 24.51 -28.14 -13.52
CA ILE A 207 24.18 -28.47 -14.92
C ILE A 207 25.39 -28.30 -15.87
N VAL A 208 26.51 -27.75 -15.39
CA VAL A 208 27.69 -27.41 -16.20
C VAL A 208 28.76 -28.52 -16.34
N PRO A 209 28.85 -29.60 -15.52
CA PRO A 209 29.87 -30.63 -15.72
C PRO A 209 29.35 -32.09 -15.86
N LEU A 210 28.51 -32.39 -16.87
CA LEU A 210 28.19 -33.77 -17.29
C LEU A 210 28.00 -33.92 -18.81
N ALA A 211 28.98 -33.47 -19.60
CA ALA A 211 28.98 -33.63 -21.07
C ALA A 211 30.29 -34.24 -21.62
N VAL A 212 31.03 -35.01 -20.80
CA VAL A 212 32.37 -35.57 -21.17
C VAL A 212 32.44 -37.11 -20.98
N VAL A 213 31.31 -37.79 -20.75
CA VAL A 213 31.27 -39.26 -20.67
C VAL A 213 30.16 -39.79 -21.57
N GLY A 214 30.47 -39.98 -22.86
CA GLY A 214 29.45 -40.18 -23.90
C GLY A 214 29.83 -40.93 -25.19
N GLY A 215 31.05 -41.48 -25.30
CA GLY A 215 31.38 -42.63 -26.18
C GLY A 215 31.44 -42.45 -27.71
N ALA A 216 32.50 -43.02 -28.30
CA ALA A 216 32.49 -43.67 -29.62
C ALA A 216 33.66 -44.68 -29.69
N VAL A 217 33.41 -45.90 -30.19
CA VAL A 217 34.44 -46.96 -30.31
C VAL A 217 34.34 -47.65 -31.69
N VAL A 218 34.97 -47.05 -32.73
CA VAL A 218 35.34 -47.62 -34.05
C VAL A 218 36.44 -46.70 -34.65
N GLY A 219 37.44 -47.12 -35.43
CA GLY A 219 37.97 -48.47 -35.70
C GLY A 219 38.72 -48.59 -37.05
N LEU A 220 39.71 -49.49 -37.10
CA LEU A 220 40.46 -50.02 -38.27
C LEU A 220 41.52 -49.17 -39.01
N SER A 221 42.72 -49.80 -39.11
CA SER A 221 43.75 -49.74 -40.17
C SER A 221 44.46 -48.43 -40.56
N GLY A 222 45.79 -48.41 -40.35
CA GLY A 222 46.72 -48.20 -41.47
C GLY A 222 47.79 -47.09 -41.36
N SER A 223 49.04 -47.48 -41.15
CA SER A 223 50.28 -46.83 -41.66
C SER A 223 50.67 -45.40 -41.22
N GLY A 224 51.52 -45.32 -40.20
CA GLY A 224 52.85 -44.65 -40.22
C GLY A 224 53.04 -43.21 -40.73
N GLY A 225 53.55 -42.34 -39.85
CA GLY A 225 54.19 -41.06 -40.20
C GLY A 225 54.38 -40.13 -39.01
N GLU A 226 55.63 -39.77 -38.66
CA GLU A 226 55.96 -38.76 -37.64
C GLU A 226 55.84 -37.33 -38.20
N GLY A 227 55.48 -36.34 -37.34
CA GLY A 227 55.78 -34.93 -37.66
C GLY A 227 54.93 -33.84 -36.97
N GLY A 228 55.43 -33.31 -35.83
CA GLY A 228 55.34 -31.88 -35.45
C GLY A 228 53.98 -31.28 -34.98
N PRO A 229 53.98 -30.37 -33.98
CA PRO A 229 52.76 -29.69 -33.50
C PRO A 229 52.55 -28.29 -34.11
N GLN A 230 51.30 -27.89 -34.36
CA GLN A 230 50.86 -26.49 -34.46
C GLN A 230 49.42 -26.31 -33.92
N PRO A 231 49.02 -25.10 -33.48
CA PRO A 231 47.91 -24.95 -32.53
C PRO A 231 46.54 -24.56 -33.11
N ASP A 232 45.51 -25.07 -32.44
CA ASP A 232 44.17 -24.57 -32.17
C ASP A 232 43.37 -23.85 -33.29
N GLU A 233 42.34 -24.57 -33.76
CA GLU A 233 41.39 -24.20 -34.80
C GLU A 233 40.21 -23.36 -34.24
N GLU A 234 39.83 -22.30 -34.96
CA GLU A 234 38.78 -21.36 -34.54
C GLU A 234 37.37 -21.95 -34.74
N LEU A 235 36.60 -22.11 -33.66
CA LEU A 235 35.31 -22.82 -33.70
C LEU A 235 34.23 -22.02 -34.47
N PRO A 236 33.52 -22.65 -35.44
CA PRO A 236 32.53 -21.95 -36.24
C PRO A 236 31.22 -21.68 -35.48
N TYR A 237 30.57 -20.55 -35.78
CA TYR A 237 29.26 -20.20 -35.24
C TYR A 237 28.15 -21.15 -35.74
N PRO A 238 27.23 -21.59 -34.87
CA PRO A 238 26.13 -22.48 -35.27
C PRO A 238 25.08 -21.74 -36.12
N ALA A 239 24.60 -22.39 -37.17
CA ALA A 239 23.52 -21.89 -38.01
C ALA A 239 22.15 -22.01 -37.32
N PHE A 240 21.28 -21.03 -37.55
CA PHE A 240 19.89 -21.07 -37.07
C PHE A 240 19.04 -22.03 -37.92
N PRO A 241 18.11 -22.79 -37.31
CA PRO A 241 17.22 -23.67 -38.07
C PRO A 241 16.14 -22.88 -38.81
N SER A 242 16.08 -23.03 -40.13
CA SER A 242 14.89 -22.70 -40.93
C SER A 242 13.84 -23.80 -40.76
N GLY A 243 12.61 -23.42 -40.42
CA GLY A 243 11.54 -24.37 -40.14
C GLY A 243 10.81 -24.88 -41.39
N ASN A 244 10.13 -26.01 -41.22
CA ASN A 244 8.82 -26.30 -41.79
C ASN A 244 8.07 -27.29 -40.89
#